data_AF-A0A970HE86-F1
#
_entry.id   AF-A0A970HE86-F1
#
_cell.length_a   1.000
_cell.length_b   1.000
_cell.length_c   1.000
_cell.angle_alpha   90.00
_cell.angle_beta   90.00
_cell.angle_gamma   90.00
#
_symmetry.space_group_name_H-M   'P 1'
#
loop_
_entity.id
_entity.type
_entity.pdbx_description
1 polymer ?
#
loop_
_entity_poly.entity_id
_entity_poly.type
_entity_poly.pdbx_seq_one_letter_code
_entity_poly.pdbx_strand_id
1 'polypeptide(L)' 'VLMDIQGKGQVEVSLKEDIPFGHKFAIQEIKENQELIKYGEVIGHATLDIAVGAYVHVHNVVSERGRGDLEVGK' A
#
# COMPACT_ATOMS: atom_id res chain seq x y z
N VAL A 1 6.00 1.20 -6.31
CA VAL A 1 5.05 2.33 -6.48
C VAL A 1 3.64 1.83 -6.20
N LEU A 2 2.99 2.37 -5.17
CA LEU A 2 1.58 2.08 -4.86
C LEU A 2 0.77 3.36 -5.03
N MET A 3 0.24 3.54 -6.22
CA MET A 3 -1.17 3.51 -6.56
C MET A 3 -1.23 3.87 -8.04
N ASP A 4 -2.27 3.39 -8.70
CA ASP A 4 -2.51 3.71 -10.10
C ASP A 4 -2.83 5.21 -10.18
N ILE A 5 -2.00 5.97 -10.90
CA ILE A 5 -2.39 7.31 -11.31
C ILE A 5 -3.47 7.05 -12.36
N GLN A 6 -4.75 7.15 -11.99
CA GLN A 6 -5.90 6.86 -12.88
C GLN A 6 -5.91 7.78 -14.12
N GLY A 7 -4.99 7.53 -15.06
CA GLY A 7 -4.91 8.07 -16.40
C GLY A 7 -4.71 9.58 -16.56
N LYS A 8 -4.46 10.40 -15.52
CA LYS A 8 -4.32 11.86 -15.69
C LYS A 8 -3.33 12.53 -14.73
N GLY A 9 -2.05 12.59 -15.12
CA GLY A 9 -1.11 13.58 -14.59
C GLY A 9 0.24 13.04 -14.09
N GLN A 10 1.12 13.97 -13.74
CA GLN A 10 2.36 13.73 -13.01
C GLN A 10 2.09 13.99 -11.52
N VAL A 11 2.50 13.08 -10.65
CA VAL A 11 2.46 13.27 -9.20
C VAL A 11 3.88 13.34 -8.69
N GLU A 12 4.21 14.40 -7.97
CA GLU A 12 5.48 14.54 -7.28
C GLU A 12 5.30 14.15 -5.80
N VAL A 13 6.16 13.25 -5.32
CA VAL A 13 6.09 12.72 -3.95
C VAL A 13 7.47 12.86 -3.33
N SER A 14 7.55 13.56 -2.20
CA SER A 14 8.75 13.55 -1.35
C SER A 14 8.72 12.32 -0.46
N LEU A 15 9.79 11.52 -0.49
CA LEU A 15 9.93 10.36 0.37
C LEU A 15 10.20 10.80 1.82
N LYS A 16 9.58 10.12 2.78
CA LYS A 16 9.76 10.41 4.21
C LYS A 16 10.95 9.68 4.83
N GLU A 17 11.35 8.56 4.22
CA GLU A 17 12.48 7.73 4.62
C GLU A 17 13.10 7.05 3.41
N ASP A 18 14.26 6.43 3.59
CA ASP A 18 14.90 5.60 2.58
C ASP A 18 14.05 4.36 2.27
N ILE A 19 13.89 4.07 0.98
CA ILE A 19 13.04 2.97 0.52
C ILE A 19 13.91 1.99 -0.26
N PRO A 20 14.03 0.73 0.20
CA PRO A 20 14.81 -0.27 -0.50
C PRO A 20 14.32 -0.49 -1.94
N PHE A 21 15.25 -0.83 -2.84
CA PHE A 21 14.90 -1.12 -4.23
C PHE A 21 13.85 -2.24 -4.33
N GLY A 22 12.85 -2.05 -5.18
CA GLY A 22 11.74 -3.01 -5.37
C GLY A 22 10.60 -2.88 -4.35
N HIS A 23 10.77 -2.05 -3.32
CA HIS A 23 9.73 -1.81 -2.33
C HIS A 23 8.74 -0.71 -2.76
N LYS A 24 7.72 -0.50 -1.92
CA LYS A 24 6.57 0.35 -2.24
C LYS A 24 6.55 1.56 -1.31
N PHE A 25 5.97 2.64 -1.80
CA PHE A 25 5.66 3.84 -1.03
C PHE A 25 4.28 4.34 -1.41
N ALA A 26 3.65 5.08 -0.50
CA ALA A 26 2.32 5.62 -0.70
C ALA A 26 2.38 6.91 -1.53
N ILE A 27 1.53 7.04 -2.55
CA ILE A 27 1.41 8.29 -3.35
C ILE A 27 0.22 9.16 -2.94
N GLN A 28 -0.58 8.70 -1.97
CA GLN A 28 -1.64 9.42 -1.29
C GLN A 28 -1.72 8.92 0.16
N GLU A 29 -2.47 9.61 1.00
CA GLU A 29 -2.73 9.14 2.37
C GLU A 29 -3.57 7.85 2.35
N ILE A 30 -3.22 6.91 3.23
CA ILE A 30 -3.92 5.64 3.41
C ILE A 30 -4.23 5.52 4.90
N LYS A 31 -5.50 5.47 5.25
CA LYS A 31 -5.93 5.30 6.65
C LYS A 31 -5.83 3.85 7.09
N GLU A 32 -5.73 3.65 8.39
CA GLU A 32 -5.86 2.31 8.99
C GLU A 32 -7.13 1.60 8.45
N ASN A 33 -7.01 0.31 8.15
CA ASN A 33 -8.03 -0.54 7.53
C ASN A 33 -8.45 -0.17 6.10
N GLN A 34 -7.84 0.86 5.49
CA GLN A 34 -8.11 1.20 4.10
C GLN A 34 -7.43 0.22 3.15
N GLU A 35 -8.12 -0.11 2.05
CA GLU A 35 -7.59 -0.96 0.99
C GLU A 35 -6.41 -0.31 0.26
N LEU A 36 -5.40 -1.14 -0.05
CA LEU A 36 -4.28 -0.77 -0.89
C LEU A 36 -4.51 -1.27 -2.31
N ILE A 37 -4.42 -0.33 -3.25
CA ILE A 37 -4.61 -0.62 -4.68
C ILE A 37 -3.27 -0.58 -5.39
N LYS A 38 -2.98 -1.62 -6.15
CA LYS A 38 -1.83 -1.71 -7.06
C LYS A 38 -2.29 -2.25 -8.40
N TYR A 39 -2.01 -1.53 -9.49
CA TYR A 39 -2.41 -1.95 -10.84
C TYR A 39 -3.92 -2.18 -10.99
N GLY A 40 -4.73 -1.31 -10.38
CA GLY A 40 -6.19 -1.43 -10.39
C GLY A 40 -6.77 -2.49 -9.45
N GLU A 41 -5.92 -3.20 -8.70
CA GLU A 41 -6.30 -4.37 -7.91
C GLU A 41 -6.04 -4.17 -6.41
N VAL A 42 -6.99 -4.60 -5.56
CA VAL A 42 -6.80 -4.60 -4.11
C VAL A 42 -5.78 -5.67 -3.72
N ILE A 43 -4.68 -5.25 -3.07
CA ILE A 43 -3.60 -6.15 -2.66
C ILE A 43 -3.63 -6.48 -1.15
N GLY A 44 -4.43 -5.77 -0.37
CA GLY A 44 -4.51 -5.90 1.08
C GLY A 44 -5.02 -4.61 1.72
N HIS A 45 -4.85 -4.48 3.04
CA HIS A 45 -5.26 -3.30 3.81
C HIS A 45 -4.14 -2.79 4.71
N ALA A 46 -4.21 -1.51 5.08
CA ALA A 46 -3.27 -0.88 5.98
C ALA A 46 -3.57 -1.27 7.42
N THR A 47 -2.55 -1.57 8.22
CA THR A 47 -2.70 -1.88 9.65
C THR A 47 -2.51 -0.65 10.54
N LEU A 48 -2.20 0.50 9.96
CA LEU A 48 -2.02 1.80 10.59
C LEU A 48 -2.09 2.90 9.54
N ASP A 49 -2.22 4.16 9.96
CA ASP A 49 -2.18 5.31 9.05
C ASP A 49 -0.83 5.44 8.33
N ILE A 50 -0.84 5.49 7.00
CA ILE A 50 0.32 5.64 6.14
C ILE A 50 0.25 6.99 5.42
N ALA A 51 1.22 7.85 5.69
CA ALA A 51 1.33 9.15 5.04
C ALA A 51 1.86 9.04 3.61
N VAL A 52 1.57 10.06 2.78
CA VAL A 52 2.19 10.23 1.46
C VAL A 52 3.72 10.17 1.58
N GLY A 53 4.37 9.42 0.69
CA GLY A 53 5.82 9.24 0.65
C GLY A 53 6.38 8.28 1.68
N ALA A 54 5.54 7.70 2.56
CA ALA A 54 5.98 6.71 3.53
C ALA A 54 6.15 5.32 2.88
N TYR A 55 7.03 4.53 3.47
CA TYR A 55 7.40 3.18 3.11
C TYR A 55 6.26 2.20 3.42
N VAL A 56 5.85 1.43 2.41
CA VAL A 56 4.72 0.51 2.48
C VAL A 56 5.20 -0.95 2.41
N HIS A 57 5.13 -1.65 3.54
CA HIS A 57 5.58 -3.03 3.67
C HIS A 57 4.82 -3.80 4.77
N VAL A 58 5.33 -4.98 5.14
CA VAL A 58 4.66 -5.91 6.06
C VAL A 58 4.44 -5.36 7.48
N HIS A 59 5.15 -4.28 7.85
CA HIS A 59 4.98 -3.66 9.16
C HIS A 59 3.75 -2.74 9.25
N ASN A 60 3.21 -2.29 8.10
CA ASN A 60 2.05 -1.40 8.04
C ASN A 60 0.96 -1.86 7.06
N VAL A 61 1.12 -3.04 6.46
CA VAL A 61 0.18 -3.62 5.51
C VAL A 61 0.08 -5.12 5.70
N VAL A 62 -1.14 -5.61 5.67
CA VAL A 62 -1.43 -7.04 5.56
C VAL A 62 -1.91 -7.34 4.15
N SER A 63 -1.28 -8.33 3.50
CA SER A 63 -1.76 -8.88 2.23
C SER A 63 -2.98 -9.74 2.50
N GLU A 64 -4.03 -9.57 1.70
CA GLU A 64 -5.23 -10.44 1.73
C GLU A 64 -5.12 -11.58 0.71
N ARG A 65 -4.19 -11.48 -0.24
CA ARG A 65 -3.90 -12.53 -1.22
C ARG A 65 -2.87 -13.50 -0.65
N GLY A 66 -3.07 -14.79 -0.87
CA GLY A 66 -2.11 -15.85 -0.52
C GLY A 66 -2.04 -16.21 0.98
N ARG A 67 -3.06 -15.83 1.75
CA ARG A 67 -3.16 -16.06 3.20
C ARG A 67 -3.78 -17.42 3.54
N GLY A 68 -3.07 -18.49 3.17
CA GLY A 68 -3.47 -19.87 3.54
C GLY A 68 -3.42 -20.14 5.05
N ASP A 69 -2.90 -19.20 5.84
CA ASP A 69 -2.82 -19.18 7.30
C ASP A 69 -4.07 -18.58 7.97
N LEU A 70 -4.95 -17.91 7.23
CA LEU A 70 -6.20 -17.41 7.79
C LEU A 70 -7.23 -18.54 7.84
N GLU A 71 -7.76 -18.82 9.03
CA GLU A 71 -8.93 -19.69 9.21
C GLU A 71 -10.11 -19.05 8.44
N VAL A 72 -10.39 -19.56 7.23
CA VAL A 72 -11.60 -19.19 6.50
C VAL A 72 -12.75 -19.85 7.27
N GLY A 73 -13.56 -19.03 7.95
CA GLY A 73 -14.72 -19.48 8.69
C GLY A 73 -15.56 -20.45 7.85
N LYS A 74 -15.80 -21.64 8.40
CA LYS A 74 -16.77 -22.61 7.88
C LYS A 74 -18.19 -22.05 7.93
#